data_AF-A0A2G9WNK3-F1
#
_entry.id   AF-A0A2G9WNK3-F1
#
_cell.length_a   1.000
_cell.length_b   1.000
_cell.length_c   1.000
_cell.angle_alpha   90.00
_cell.angle_beta   90.00
_cell.angle_gamma   90.00
#
_symmetry.space_group_name_H-M   'P 1'
#
loop_
_entity.id
_entity.type
_entity.pdbx_description
1 polymer ?
#
loop_
_entity_poly.entity_id
_entity_poly.type
_entity_poly.pdbx_seq_one_letter_code
_entity_poly.pdbx_strand_id
1 'polypeptide(L)'
;MSVAIVIPARYGSQRLQGKPMLKIAGISLLERVWRIAHATKGASRVVVATEDERVATYARSFGAEAVMTSESCRNGTERVAEAIEIAGITEEGVINFQGDAVLTPPWILEQMIAEFSSPAAFDIVTPAVRLTDDMLAEFRAHKEKAPSSGTTVTFDLHHNALYFSKQVIPFIRKPGFASVFRHVGLYGYTRSGLKRYITLPPSPLESTEGLEQLRALENGMTVRVVVVDYQGRTHASVDTPEDIAMVEQLIAREGELVSA
;
A
#
# COMPACT_ATOMS: atom_id res chain seq x y z
N MET A 1 -14.12 -12.07 9.31
CA MET A 1 -14.64 -10.94 8.52
C MET A 1 -14.24 -11.16 7.07
N SER A 2 -15.11 -10.89 6.09
CA SER A 2 -14.72 -10.93 4.67
C SER A 2 -14.00 -9.64 4.27
N VAL A 3 -13.05 -9.74 3.34
CA VAL A 3 -12.20 -8.62 2.92
C VAL A 3 -12.18 -8.52 1.40
N ALA A 4 -12.42 -7.32 0.87
CA ALA A 4 -12.24 -7.02 -0.54
C ALA A 4 -10.90 -6.32 -0.77
N ILE A 5 -10.32 -6.48 -1.95
CA ILE A 5 -9.19 -5.67 -2.42
C ILE A 5 -9.70 -4.71 -3.48
N VAL A 6 -9.43 -3.41 -3.31
CA VAL A 6 -9.73 -2.39 -4.31
C VAL A 6 -8.42 -1.79 -4.82
N ILE A 7 -8.26 -1.76 -6.14
CA ILE A 7 -7.08 -1.24 -6.83
C ILE A 7 -7.44 0.09 -7.48
N PRO A 8 -7.09 1.24 -6.87
CA PRO A 8 -7.28 2.54 -7.51
C PRO A 8 -6.30 2.72 -8.66
N ALA A 9 -6.82 3.02 -9.86
CA ALA A 9 -6.04 3.20 -11.08
C ALA A 9 -6.42 4.52 -11.75
N ARG A 10 -5.56 5.53 -11.61
CA ARG A 10 -5.77 6.87 -12.20
C ARG A 10 -5.00 7.02 -13.49
N TYR A 11 -5.65 7.50 -14.56
CA TYR A 11 -4.96 7.78 -15.82
C TYR A 11 -4.10 9.04 -15.71
N GLY A 12 -4.63 10.06 -15.03
CA GLY A 12 -4.04 11.39 -14.91
C GLY A 12 -2.93 11.55 -13.86
N SER A 13 -2.09 10.55 -13.62
CA SER A 13 -0.94 10.73 -12.71
C SER A 13 -0.03 11.84 -13.23
N GLN A 14 0.17 12.89 -12.43
CA GLN A 14 0.95 14.08 -12.81
C GLN A 14 2.41 13.77 -13.18
N ARG A 15 2.97 12.70 -12.59
CA ARG A 15 4.37 12.29 -12.79
C ARG A 15 4.54 11.33 -13.97
N LEU A 16 3.50 10.55 -14.30
CA LEU A 16 3.51 9.50 -15.32
C LEU A 16 2.13 9.39 -15.95
N GLN A 17 1.89 10.09 -17.07
CA GLN A 17 0.61 10.00 -17.76
C GLN A 17 0.37 8.58 -18.29
N GLY A 18 -0.84 8.04 -18.07
CA GLY A 18 -1.16 6.68 -18.49
C GLY A 18 -0.42 5.58 -17.70
N LYS A 19 0.13 5.92 -16.51
CA LYS A 19 0.86 5.01 -15.61
C LYS A 19 0.24 3.61 -15.55
N PRO A 20 -1.07 3.40 -15.30
CA PRO A 20 -1.64 2.06 -15.17
C PRO A 20 -1.40 1.15 -16.39
N MET A 21 -1.28 1.71 -17.59
CA MET A 21 -1.12 0.97 -18.84
C MET A 21 0.36 0.84 -19.28
N LEU A 22 1.31 1.48 -18.58
CA LEU A 22 2.73 1.32 -18.86
C LEU A 22 3.17 -0.10 -18.57
N LYS A 23 3.97 -0.66 -19.48
CA LYS A 23 4.48 -2.02 -19.38
C LYS A 23 5.81 -2.06 -18.63
N ILE A 24 5.96 -3.08 -17.80
CA ILE A 24 7.17 -3.44 -17.08
C ILE A 24 7.40 -4.92 -17.32
N ALA A 25 8.50 -5.26 -17.99
CA ALA A 25 8.80 -6.62 -18.44
C ALA A 25 7.62 -7.24 -19.24
N GLY A 26 7.00 -6.44 -20.11
CA GLY A 26 5.93 -6.88 -21.03
C GLY A 26 4.51 -6.88 -20.46
N ILE A 27 4.33 -6.78 -19.15
CA ILE A 27 3.01 -6.75 -18.47
C ILE A 27 2.73 -5.32 -17.99
N SER A 28 1.51 -4.82 -18.13
CA SER A 28 1.17 -3.49 -17.63
C SER A 28 1.23 -3.40 -16.10
N LEU A 29 1.47 -2.21 -15.57
CA LEU A 29 1.42 -1.93 -14.13
C LEU A 29 0.09 -2.41 -13.52
N LEU A 30 -1.03 -2.06 -14.13
CA LEU A 30 -2.36 -2.42 -13.63
C LEU A 30 -2.61 -3.93 -13.66
N GLU A 31 -2.29 -4.59 -14.78
CA GLU A 31 -2.48 -6.04 -14.92
C GLU A 31 -1.63 -6.80 -13.89
N ARG A 32 -0.40 -6.35 -13.67
CA ARG A 32 0.52 -6.92 -12.67
C ARG A 32 -0.03 -6.81 -11.26
N VAL A 33 -0.49 -5.63 -10.85
CA VAL A 33 -1.11 -5.40 -9.54
C VAL A 33 -2.40 -6.22 -9.40
N TRP A 34 -3.22 -6.28 -10.44
CA TRP A 34 -4.42 -7.11 -10.42
C TRP A 34 -4.10 -8.60 -10.25
N ARG A 35 -3.10 -9.14 -10.98
CA ARG A 35 -2.69 -10.55 -10.83
C ARG A 35 -2.22 -10.88 -9.41
N ILE A 36 -1.47 -9.98 -8.78
CA ILE A 36 -1.05 -10.12 -7.39
C ILE A 36 -2.27 -10.17 -6.46
N ALA A 37 -3.20 -9.21 -6.60
CA ALA A 37 -4.41 -9.17 -5.78
C ALA A 37 -5.30 -10.39 -6.02
N HIS A 38 -5.43 -10.85 -7.26
CA HIS A 38 -6.24 -12.00 -7.62
C HIS A 38 -5.65 -13.32 -7.10
N ALA A 39 -4.32 -13.44 -7.05
CA ALA A 39 -3.64 -14.59 -6.47
C ALA A 39 -3.65 -14.61 -4.92
N THR A 40 -4.03 -13.50 -4.29
CA THR A 40 -4.04 -13.35 -2.83
C THR A 40 -5.17 -14.17 -2.21
N LYS A 41 -4.83 -15.05 -1.28
CA LYS A 41 -5.83 -15.85 -0.54
C LYS A 41 -6.54 -15.00 0.53
N GLY A 42 -7.79 -15.37 0.81
CA GLY A 42 -8.60 -14.72 1.86
C GLY A 42 -9.32 -13.45 1.41
N ALA A 43 -8.99 -12.88 0.26
CA ALA A 43 -9.80 -11.84 -0.37
C ALA A 43 -11.02 -12.47 -1.04
N SER A 44 -12.22 -11.98 -0.75
CA SER A 44 -13.46 -12.47 -1.38
C SER A 44 -13.76 -11.82 -2.73
N ARG A 45 -13.17 -10.65 -2.99
CA ARG A 45 -13.39 -9.86 -4.21
C ARG A 45 -12.21 -8.96 -4.51
N VAL A 46 -11.92 -8.75 -5.79
CA VAL A 46 -10.90 -7.82 -6.28
C VAL A 46 -11.51 -6.91 -7.31
N VAL A 47 -11.46 -5.59 -7.10
CA VAL A 47 -12.09 -4.59 -7.96
C VAL A 47 -11.09 -3.52 -8.37
N VAL A 48 -10.99 -3.22 -9.66
CA VAL A 48 -10.27 -2.06 -10.18
C VAL A 48 -11.20 -0.85 -10.16
N ALA A 49 -10.76 0.25 -9.54
CA ALA A 49 -11.52 1.49 -9.47
C ALA A 49 -10.81 2.59 -10.26
N THR A 50 -11.48 3.17 -11.26
CA THR A 50 -10.89 4.19 -12.14
C THR A 50 -11.91 5.23 -12.58
N GLU A 51 -11.44 6.43 -12.90
CA GLU A 51 -12.22 7.47 -13.57
C GLU A 51 -12.24 7.35 -15.10
N ASP A 52 -11.35 6.53 -15.68
CA ASP A 52 -11.08 6.54 -17.12
C ASP A 52 -11.59 5.26 -17.81
N GLU A 53 -12.47 5.42 -18.80
CA GLU A 53 -13.08 4.28 -19.50
C GLU A 53 -12.05 3.44 -20.27
N ARG A 54 -10.93 4.03 -20.70
CA ARG A 54 -9.85 3.27 -21.37
C ARG A 54 -9.18 2.34 -20.37
N VAL A 55 -8.95 2.81 -19.14
CA VAL A 55 -8.40 2.00 -18.05
C VAL A 55 -9.39 0.90 -17.66
N ALA A 56 -10.67 1.21 -17.55
CA ALA A 56 -11.70 0.21 -17.22
C ALA A 56 -11.84 -0.85 -18.32
N THR A 57 -11.88 -0.44 -19.59
CA THR A 57 -11.92 -1.35 -20.75
C THR A 57 -10.68 -2.25 -20.78
N TYR A 58 -9.50 -1.67 -20.56
CA TYR A 58 -8.26 -2.43 -20.51
C TYR A 58 -8.25 -3.44 -19.35
N ALA A 59 -8.70 -3.02 -18.15
CA ALA A 59 -8.83 -3.90 -16.99
C ALA A 59 -9.72 -5.11 -17.27
N ARG A 60 -10.89 -4.88 -17.86
CA ARG A 60 -11.83 -5.95 -18.24
C ARG A 60 -11.23 -6.91 -19.28
N SER A 61 -10.31 -6.43 -20.13
CA SER A 61 -9.71 -7.26 -21.19
C SER A 61 -8.82 -8.39 -20.67
N PHE A 62 -8.28 -8.27 -19.44
CA PHE A 62 -7.55 -9.34 -18.75
C PHE A 62 -8.36 -9.99 -17.60
N GLY A 63 -9.69 -9.76 -17.57
CA GLY A 63 -10.61 -10.44 -16.66
C GLY A 63 -10.84 -9.74 -15.31
N ALA A 64 -10.34 -8.52 -15.11
CA ALA A 64 -10.62 -7.78 -13.89
C ALA A 64 -12.06 -7.24 -13.86
N GLU A 65 -12.68 -7.30 -12.68
CA GLU A 65 -13.83 -6.46 -12.36
C GLU A 65 -13.38 -4.99 -12.31
N ALA A 66 -14.08 -4.10 -13.02
CA ALA A 66 -13.74 -2.69 -13.06
C ALA A 66 -14.97 -1.80 -12.87
N VAL A 67 -14.87 -0.87 -11.92
CA VAL A 67 -15.91 0.09 -11.56
C VAL A 67 -15.48 1.52 -11.88
N MET A 68 -16.41 2.29 -12.44
CA MET A 68 -16.22 3.71 -12.72
C MET A 68 -16.43 4.52 -11.45
N THR A 69 -15.49 5.39 -11.14
CA THR A 69 -15.47 6.29 -9.99
C THR A 69 -15.30 7.73 -10.47
N SER A 70 -15.66 8.71 -9.67
CA SER A 70 -15.61 10.12 -10.05
C SER A 70 -14.18 10.62 -10.30
N GLU A 71 -14.06 11.58 -11.21
CA GLU A 71 -12.85 12.38 -11.40
C GLU A 71 -12.55 13.28 -10.19
N SER A 72 -13.56 13.58 -9.36
CA SER A 72 -13.44 14.45 -8.18
C SER A 72 -12.72 13.80 -6.99
N CYS A 73 -12.49 12.48 -7.02
CA CYS A 73 -11.72 11.78 -6.00
C CYS A 73 -10.29 12.33 -5.92
N ARG A 74 -9.92 12.91 -4.77
CA ARG A 74 -8.64 13.61 -4.59
C ARG A 74 -7.46 12.64 -4.59
N ASN A 75 -7.63 11.49 -3.96
CA ASN A 75 -6.61 10.46 -3.80
C ASN A 75 -7.18 9.04 -3.97
N GLY A 76 -6.30 8.04 -3.85
CA GLY A 76 -6.69 6.63 -3.97
C GLY A 76 -7.68 6.18 -2.90
N THR A 77 -7.57 6.70 -1.67
CA THR A 77 -8.43 6.30 -0.55
C THR A 77 -9.88 6.74 -0.73
N GLU A 78 -10.12 7.96 -1.23
CA GLU A 78 -11.47 8.41 -1.60
C GLU A 78 -12.06 7.58 -2.73
N ARG A 79 -11.22 7.25 -3.73
CA ARG A 79 -11.64 6.39 -4.84
C ARG A 79 -12.05 5.01 -4.36
N VAL A 80 -11.34 4.44 -3.37
CA VAL A 80 -11.72 3.17 -2.74
C VAL A 80 -13.06 3.30 -2.00
N ALA A 81 -13.28 4.39 -1.26
CA ALA A 81 -14.55 4.62 -0.57
C ALA A 81 -15.73 4.76 -1.55
N GLU A 82 -15.54 5.46 -2.67
CA GLU A 82 -16.57 5.57 -3.70
C GLU A 82 -16.82 4.24 -4.42
N ALA A 83 -15.75 3.51 -4.77
CA ALA A 83 -15.85 2.19 -5.42
C ALA A 83 -16.62 1.18 -4.57
N ILE A 84 -16.47 1.23 -3.26
CA ILE A 84 -17.23 0.40 -2.31
C ILE A 84 -18.74 0.56 -2.51
N GLU A 85 -19.21 1.80 -2.60
CA GLU A 85 -20.64 2.09 -2.75
C GLU A 85 -21.14 1.70 -4.14
N ILE A 86 -20.40 2.06 -5.19
CA ILE A 86 -20.81 1.80 -6.58
C ILE A 86 -20.81 0.31 -6.90
N ALA A 87 -19.79 -0.44 -6.46
CA ALA A 87 -19.67 -1.87 -6.72
C ALA A 87 -20.50 -2.74 -5.73
N GLY A 88 -21.17 -2.13 -4.75
CA GLY A 88 -21.93 -2.85 -3.73
C GLY A 88 -21.06 -3.82 -2.93
N ILE A 89 -19.83 -3.42 -2.58
CA ILE A 89 -18.91 -4.21 -1.76
C ILE A 89 -19.52 -4.30 -0.36
N THR A 90 -19.77 -5.50 0.16
CA THR A 90 -20.41 -5.73 1.47
C THR A 90 -19.43 -6.22 2.52
N GLU A 91 -18.20 -6.48 2.11
CA GLU A 91 -17.08 -6.89 2.95
C GLU A 91 -16.80 -5.89 4.08
N GLU A 92 -16.49 -6.41 5.26
CA GLU A 92 -16.23 -5.63 6.48
C GLU A 92 -14.83 -5.01 6.50
N GLY A 93 -13.91 -5.56 5.71
CA GLY A 93 -12.58 -5.03 5.47
C GLY A 93 -12.36 -4.70 4.00
N VAL A 94 -11.52 -3.69 3.76
CA VAL A 94 -11.03 -3.37 2.41
C VAL A 94 -9.54 -3.14 2.44
N ILE A 95 -8.80 -3.77 1.52
CA ILE A 95 -7.42 -3.41 1.23
C ILE A 95 -7.40 -2.41 0.07
N ASN A 96 -6.81 -1.24 0.30
CA ASN A 96 -6.52 -0.26 -0.73
C ASN A 96 -5.15 -0.59 -1.36
N PHE A 97 -5.16 -1.39 -2.42
CA PHE A 97 -3.94 -1.89 -3.04
C PHE A 97 -3.50 -1.00 -4.22
N GLN A 98 -2.53 -0.13 -3.97
CA GLN A 98 -2.12 0.89 -4.93
C GLN A 98 -1.64 0.29 -6.27
N GLY A 99 -1.96 0.97 -7.38
CA GLY A 99 -1.56 0.56 -8.74
C GLY A 99 -0.06 0.58 -9.03
N ASP A 100 0.77 1.04 -8.09
CA ASP A 100 2.23 1.04 -8.17
C ASP A 100 2.91 0.02 -7.24
N ALA A 101 2.14 -0.75 -6.49
CA ALA A 101 2.62 -1.77 -5.55
C ALA A 101 3.03 -3.07 -6.26
N VAL A 102 3.74 -2.95 -7.39
CA VAL A 102 3.93 -4.01 -8.40
C VAL A 102 4.84 -5.15 -8.00
N LEU A 103 5.65 -4.95 -6.96
CA LEU A 103 6.50 -5.97 -6.34
C LEU A 103 6.05 -6.26 -4.90
N THR A 104 4.75 -6.12 -4.60
CA THR A 104 4.19 -6.56 -3.31
C THR A 104 3.73 -8.01 -3.43
N PRO A 105 4.34 -8.97 -2.72
CA PRO A 105 3.93 -10.36 -2.83
C PRO A 105 2.52 -10.64 -2.25
N PRO A 106 1.78 -11.62 -2.80
CA PRO A 106 0.45 -11.98 -2.28
C PRO A 106 0.44 -12.30 -0.77
N TRP A 107 1.46 -12.98 -0.24
CA TRP A 107 1.51 -13.33 1.18
C TRP A 107 1.61 -12.12 2.13
N ILE A 108 2.00 -10.94 1.63
CA ILE A 108 1.94 -9.69 2.41
C ILE A 108 0.49 -9.26 2.57
N LEU A 109 -0.29 -9.31 1.49
CA LEU A 109 -1.72 -9.01 1.51
C LEU A 109 -2.47 -10.05 2.35
N GLU A 110 -2.13 -11.33 2.25
CA GLU A 110 -2.73 -12.40 3.06
C GLU A 110 -2.53 -12.16 4.56
N GLN A 111 -1.33 -11.72 4.97
CA GLN A 111 -1.05 -11.37 6.38
C GLN A 111 -1.85 -10.15 6.85
N MET A 112 -2.05 -9.14 6.00
CA MET A 112 -2.92 -8.01 6.34
C MET A 112 -4.39 -8.43 6.44
N ILE A 113 -4.85 -9.29 5.53
CA ILE A 113 -6.23 -9.81 5.53
C ILE A 113 -6.48 -10.62 6.81
N ALA A 114 -5.50 -11.39 7.29
CA ALA A 114 -5.62 -12.17 8.51
C ALA A 114 -5.92 -11.30 9.75
N GLU A 115 -5.44 -10.06 9.83
CA GLU A 115 -5.74 -9.16 10.94
C GLU A 115 -7.25 -8.86 11.06
N PHE A 116 -8.01 -8.85 9.97
CA PHE A 116 -9.47 -8.65 10.03
C PHE A 116 -10.22 -9.79 10.74
N SER A 117 -9.56 -10.91 11.02
CA SER A 117 -10.12 -11.99 11.86
C SER A 117 -9.66 -11.90 13.32
N SER A 118 -8.79 -10.94 13.65
CA SER A 118 -8.32 -10.69 15.01
C SER A 118 -9.44 -10.15 15.90
N PRO A 119 -9.51 -10.56 17.18
CA PRO A 119 -10.45 -9.95 18.13
C PRO A 119 -10.06 -8.53 18.53
N ALA A 120 -8.82 -8.10 18.25
CA ALA A 120 -8.36 -6.75 18.57
C ALA A 120 -8.95 -5.74 17.58
N ALA A 121 -9.63 -4.71 18.10
CA ALA A 121 -10.18 -3.66 17.27
C ALA A 121 -9.07 -2.76 16.69
N PHE A 122 -9.20 -2.42 15.41
CA PHE A 122 -8.39 -1.40 14.73
C PHE A 122 -9.25 -0.68 13.68
N ASP A 123 -8.80 0.50 13.25
CA ASP A 123 -9.45 1.24 12.17
C ASP A 123 -8.75 0.99 10.83
N ILE A 124 -7.41 0.94 10.88
CA ILE A 124 -6.52 0.83 9.72
C ILE A 124 -5.49 -0.27 10.01
N VAL A 125 -5.08 -1.01 8.99
CA VAL A 125 -3.96 -1.96 9.04
C VAL A 125 -2.93 -1.63 7.97
N THR A 126 -1.63 -1.72 8.29
CA THR A 126 -0.52 -1.47 7.34
C THR A 126 0.66 -2.41 7.62
N PRO A 127 1.43 -2.86 6.62
CA PRO A 127 2.62 -3.65 6.85
C PRO A 127 3.86 -2.82 7.18
N ALA A 128 4.78 -3.43 7.91
CA ALA A 128 6.13 -2.92 8.10
C ALA A 128 7.17 -4.05 8.02
N VAL A 129 8.33 -3.74 7.46
CA VAL A 129 9.45 -4.68 7.32
C VAL A 129 10.48 -4.36 8.38
N ARG A 130 10.88 -5.38 9.16
CA ARG A 130 12.00 -5.27 10.08
C ARG A 130 13.29 -5.15 9.29
N LEU A 131 14.06 -4.09 9.53
CA LEU A 131 15.38 -3.92 8.91
C LEU A 131 16.42 -4.75 9.68
N THR A 132 17.23 -5.52 8.95
CA THR A 132 18.49 -6.06 9.47
C THR A 132 19.50 -4.93 9.65
N ASP A 133 20.63 -5.19 10.31
CA ASP A 133 21.67 -4.19 10.50
C ASP A 133 22.21 -3.66 9.15
N ASP A 134 22.42 -4.55 8.19
CA ASP A 134 22.86 -4.20 6.83
C ASP A 134 21.80 -3.36 6.10
N MET A 135 20.54 -3.80 6.13
CA MET A 135 19.43 -3.04 5.52
C MET A 135 19.26 -1.67 6.17
N LEU A 136 19.47 -1.55 7.48
CA LEU A 136 19.41 -0.27 8.19
C LEU A 136 20.58 0.66 7.80
N ALA A 137 21.78 0.12 7.62
CA ALA A 137 22.93 0.88 7.14
C ALA A 137 22.69 1.42 5.73
N GLU A 138 22.21 0.57 4.81
CA GLU A 138 21.83 0.98 3.45
C GLU A 138 20.71 2.02 3.46
N PHE A 139 19.68 1.80 4.29
CA PHE A 139 18.58 2.74 4.43
C PHE A 139 19.06 4.12 4.90
N ARG A 140 19.94 4.18 5.91
CA ARG A 140 20.54 5.44 6.38
C ARG A 140 21.36 6.14 5.30
N ALA A 141 22.22 5.40 4.60
CA ALA A 141 23.03 5.95 3.52
C ALA A 141 22.18 6.49 2.35
N HIS A 142 21.07 5.83 2.03
CA HIS A 142 20.12 6.33 1.04
C HIS A 142 19.44 7.62 1.51
N LYS A 143 19.06 7.70 2.79
CA LYS A 143 18.43 8.89 3.36
C LYS A 143 19.33 10.13 3.41
N GLU A 144 20.65 9.97 3.47
CA GLU A 144 21.58 11.11 3.33
C GLU A 144 21.44 11.79 1.96
N LYS A 145 21.12 11.02 0.91
CA LYS A 145 20.93 11.51 -0.46
C LYS A 145 19.49 11.94 -0.74
N ALA A 146 18.52 11.25 -0.13
CA ALA A 146 17.09 11.51 -0.28
C ALA A 146 16.40 11.56 1.09
N PRO A 147 16.48 12.69 1.83
CA PRO A 147 16.00 12.76 3.22
C PRO A 147 14.52 12.45 3.41
N SER A 148 13.69 12.70 2.40
CA SER A 148 12.24 12.46 2.41
C SER A 148 11.83 11.05 1.95
N SER A 149 12.78 10.22 1.48
CA SER A 149 12.48 8.86 1.03
C SER A 149 12.43 7.87 2.20
N GLY A 150 11.54 6.89 2.07
CA GLY A 150 11.30 5.90 3.11
C GLY A 150 10.63 6.47 4.36
N THR A 151 9.86 5.62 5.02
CA THR A 151 9.18 5.95 6.27
C THR A 151 9.49 4.86 7.27
N THR A 152 9.77 5.22 8.51
CA THR A 152 9.88 4.27 9.61
C THR A 152 8.68 4.38 10.54
N VAL A 153 8.38 3.29 11.26
CA VAL A 153 7.25 3.21 12.18
C VAL A 153 7.70 2.58 13.50
N THR A 154 7.17 3.10 14.59
CA THR A 154 7.21 2.46 15.92
C THR A 154 5.80 2.13 16.36
N PHE A 155 5.64 1.09 17.17
CA PHE A 155 4.35 0.59 17.63
C PHE A 155 4.43 0.06 19.06
N ASP A 156 3.26 -0.04 19.70
CA ASP A 156 3.12 -0.57 21.05
C ASP A 156 3.26 -2.11 21.11
N LEU A 157 3.14 -2.70 22.31
CA LEU A 157 3.23 -4.16 22.50
C LEU A 157 2.06 -4.94 21.85
N HIS A 158 1.01 -4.24 21.42
CA HIS A 158 -0.14 -4.79 20.69
C HIS A 158 -0.05 -4.50 19.20
N HIS A 159 1.09 -4.00 18.72
CA HIS A 159 1.37 -3.64 17.34
C HIS A 159 0.45 -2.53 16.80
N ASN A 160 -0.02 -1.62 17.64
CA ASN A 160 -0.65 -0.39 17.18
C ASN A 160 0.42 0.69 17.01
N ALA A 161 0.44 1.36 15.86
CA ALA A 161 1.41 2.39 15.55
C ALA A 161 1.37 3.52 16.59
N LEU A 162 2.53 3.85 17.14
CA LEU A 162 2.73 5.00 18.01
C LEU A 162 3.06 6.24 17.17
N TYR A 163 3.94 6.09 16.18
CA TYR A 163 4.31 7.18 15.28
C TYR A 163 4.92 6.68 13.98
N PHE A 164 4.70 7.41 12.89
CA PHE A 164 5.39 7.26 11.60
C PHE A 164 6.27 8.48 11.38
N SER A 165 7.48 8.28 10.86
CA SER A 165 8.37 9.41 10.55
C SER A 165 9.17 9.18 9.29
N LYS A 166 9.46 10.26 8.58
CA LYS A 166 10.52 10.29 7.57
C LYS A 166 11.88 10.12 8.22
N GLN A 167 12.08 10.48 9.49
CA GLN A 167 13.31 10.16 10.21
C GLN A 167 13.41 8.67 10.56
N VAL A 168 14.61 8.21 10.90
CA VAL A 168 14.83 6.86 11.41
C VAL A 168 14.46 6.83 12.90
N ILE A 169 13.34 6.18 13.22
CA ILE A 169 12.90 5.95 14.59
C ILE A 169 12.83 4.44 14.90
N PRO A 170 13.03 4.04 16.17
CA PRO A 170 13.36 4.88 17.33
C PRO A 170 14.85 5.27 17.34
N PHE A 171 15.20 6.25 18.19
CA PHE A 171 16.61 6.49 18.52
C PHE A 171 17.19 5.27 19.23
N ILE A 172 18.25 4.69 18.68
CA ILE A 172 18.92 3.50 19.22
C ILE A 172 20.05 3.95 20.16
N ARG A 173 19.75 4.05 21.46
CA ARG A 173 20.76 4.43 22.47
C ARG A 173 21.90 3.42 22.58
N LYS A 174 21.60 2.12 22.44
CA LYS A 174 22.56 1.02 22.49
C LYS A 174 22.38 0.12 21.27
N PRO A 175 23.43 -0.12 20.45
CA PRO A 175 23.35 -1.08 19.35
C PRO A 175 22.83 -2.45 19.83
N GLY A 176 22.04 -3.12 18.99
CA GLY A 176 21.47 -4.44 19.28
C GLY A 176 20.19 -4.48 20.13
N PHE A 177 19.70 -3.35 20.65
CA PHE A 177 18.56 -3.31 21.59
C PHE A 177 17.19 -2.92 20.97
N ALA A 178 17.12 -2.45 19.72
CA ALA A 178 15.86 -2.13 19.08
C ALA A 178 15.92 -2.40 17.58
N SER A 179 14.81 -2.90 17.04
CA SER A 179 14.65 -3.11 15.61
C SER A 179 14.02 -1.88 14.99
N VAL A 180 14.55 -1.43 13.86
CA VAL A 180 13.92 -0.39 13.04
C VAL A 180 12.96 -1.07 12.07
N PHE A 181 11.76 -0.53 11.95
CA PHE A 181 10.77 -1.02 11.02
C PHE A 181 10.54 0.01 9.93
N ARG A 182 10.72 -0.40 8.67
CA ARG A 182 10.36 0.39 7.51
C ARG A 182 8.89 0.14 7.18
N HIS A 183 8.10 1.20 7.22
CA HIS A 183 6.70 1.16 6.80
C HIS A 183 6.59 0.89 5.29
N VAL A 184 5.62 0.08 4.91
CA VAL A 184 5.24 -0.18 3.51
C VAL A 184 3.93 0.57 3.24
N GLY A 185 3.89 1.40 2.21
CA GLY A 185 2.75 2.27 1.87
C GLY A 185 1.52 1.55 1.34
N LEU A 186 1.01 0.58 2.10
CA LEU A 186 -0.13 -0.25 1.77
C LEU A 186 -1.09 -0.26 2.96
N TYR A 187 -2.38 -0.06 2.71
CA TYR A 187 -3.35 0.13 3.76
C TYR A 187 -4.56 -0.77 3.58
N GLY A 188 -5.02 -1.34 4.69
CA GLY A 188 -6.35 -1.90 4.84
C GLY A 188 -7.17 -1.06 5.81
N TYR A 189 -8.49 -1.07 5.66
CA TYR A 189 -9.41 -0.33 6.48
C TYR A 189 -10.58 -1.22 6.89
N THR A 190 -11.05 -1.07 8.13
CA THR A 190 -12.40 -1.49 8.47
C THR A 190 -13.41 -0.54 7.81
N ARG A 191 -14.66 -0.96 7.62
CA ARG A 191 -15.70 -0.06 7.06
C ARG A 191 -15.87 1.22 7.85
N SER A 192 -15.94 1.11 9.18
CA SER A 192 -16.02 2.27 10.07
C SER A 192 -14.76 3.12 10.01
N GLY A 193 -13.58 2.50 9.97
CA GLY A 193 -12.30 3.17 9.85
C GLY A 193 -12.20 3.99 8.57
N LEU A 194 -12.52 3.42 7.41
CA LEU A 194 -12.51 4.14 6.13
C LEU A 194 -13.51 5.30 6.13
N LYS A 195 -14.75 5.05 6.56
CA LYS A 195 -15.79 6.08 6.62
C LYS A 195 -15.39 7.25 7.51
N ARG A 196 -14.72 6.99 8.63
CA ARG A 196 -14.16 8.03 9.49
C ARG A 196 -13.01 8.75 8.79
N TYR A 197 -12.04 8.03 8.27
CA TYR A 197 -10.81 8.57 7.69
C TYR A 197 -11.08 9.60 6.58
N ILE A 198 -11.98 9.29 5.63
CA ILE A 198 -12.25 10.17 4.48
C ILE A 198 -12.90 11.52 4.88
N THR A 199 -13.45 11.63 6.09
CA THR A 199 -14.03 12.87 6.60
C THR A 199 -13.02 13.77 7.31
N LEU A 200 -11.83 13.24 7.63
CA LEU A 200 -10.82 13.97 8.39
C LEU A 200 -10.10 14.98 7.47
N PRO A 201 -9.94 16.25 7.89
CA PRO A 201 -9.11 17.21 7.18
C PRO A 201 -7.61 16.87 7.35
N PRO A 202 -6.73 17.37 6.45
CA PRO A 202 -5.29 17.27 6.64
C PRO A 202 -4.87 17.80 8.01
N SER A 203 -3.96 17.09 8.68
CA SER A 203 -3.53 17.41 10.05
C SER A 203 -2.11 18.02 10.08
N PRO A 204 -1.72 18.67 11.20
CA PRO A 204 -0.39 19.28 11.32
C PRO A 204 0.78 18.32 11.11
N LEU A 205 0.77 17.11 11.70
CA LEU A 205 1.88 16.15 11.53
C LEU A 205 1.88 15.55 10.13
N GLU A 206 0.72 15.29 9.54
CA GLU A 206 0.63 14.93 8.12
C GLU A 206 1.34 15.95 7.24
N SER A 207 1.03 17.24 7.43
CA SER A 207 1.63 18.32 6.64
C SER A 207 3.13 18.46 6.87
N THR A 208 3.58 18.18 8.10
CA THR A 208 4.99 18.28 8.51
C THR A 208 5.84 17.16 7.91
N GLU A 209 5.36 15.92 7.95
CA GLU A 209 6.11 14.73 7.50
C GLU A 209 5.77 14.34 6.05
N GLY A 210 4.69 14.88 5.48
CA GLY A 210 4.14 14.45 4.19
C GLY A 210 3.61 13.01 4.24
N LEU A 211 2.94 12.64 5.34
CA LEU A 211 2.47 11.28 5.63
C LEU A 211 0.98 11.27 5.99
N GLU A 212 0.11 10.89 5.05
CA GLU A 212 -1.35 10.93 5.23
C GLU A 212 -1.83 10.10 6.43
N GLN A 213 -1.17 8.98 6.73
CA GLN A 213 -1.55 8.12 7.86
C GLN A 213 -1.37 8.78 9.24
N LEU A 214 -0.59 9.86 9.34
CA LEU A 214 -0.50 10.64 10.58
C LEU A 214 -1.81 11.35 10.91
N ARG A 215 -2.63 11.68 9.90
CA ARG A 215 -4.00 12.19 10.10
C ARG A 215 -4.84 11.25 10.93
N ALA A 216 -4.73 9.95 10.67
CA ALA A 216 -5.44 8.93 11.42
C ALA A 216 -4.97 8.92 12.89
N LEU A 217 -3.66 8.91 13.12
CA LEU A 217 -3.08 8.91 14.47
C LEU A 217 -3.45 10.18 15.26
N GLU A 218 -3.33 11.37 14.68
CA GLU A 218 -3.66 12.64 15.34
C GLU A 218 -5.14 12.74 15.72
N ASN A 219 -6.01 12.06 14.97
CA ASN A 219 -7.44 12.01 15.27
C ASN A 219 -7.82 10.80 16.15
N GLY A 220 -6.85 10.08 16.74
CA GLY A 220 -7.12 8.96 17.65
C GLY A 220 -7.73 7.74 16.97
N MET A 221 -7.37 7.49 15.71
CA MET A 221 -7.65 6.21 15.05
C MET A 221 -6.55 5.21 15.35
N THR A 222 -6.93 3.94 15.46
CA THR A 222 -5.99 2.84 15.70
C THR A 222 -5.43 2.33 14.38
N VAL A 223 -4.12 2.43 14.20
CA VAL A 223 -3.41 1.89 13.02
C VAL A 223 -2.63 0.64 13.44
N ARG A 224 -3.14 -0.54 13.09
CA ARG A 224 -2.48 -1.83 13.29
C ARG A 224 -1.30 -1.98 12.34
N VAL A 225 -0.14 -2.37 12.87
CA VAL A 225 1.07 -2.67 12.10
C VAL A 225 1.25 -4.19 12.03
N VAL A 226 1.40 -4.70 10.81
CA VAL A 226 1.71 -6.11 10.56
C VAL A 226 3.18 -6.20 10.20
N VAL A 227 3.99 -6.86 11.03
CA VAL A 227 5.40 -7.09 10.71
C VAL A 227 5.47 -8.20 9.67
N VAL A 228 5.99 -7.89 8.48
CA VAL A 228 6.03 -8.81 7.34
C VAL A 228 7.44 -9.08 6.85
N ASP A 229 7.61 -10.23 6.22
CA ASP A 229 8.85 -10.68 5.56
C ASP A 229 8.63 -10.86 4.05
N TYR A 230 9.53 -10.30 3.25
CA TYR A 230 9.55 -10.43 1.80
C TYR A 230 10.24 -11.72 1.33
N GLN A 231 10.75 -12.57 2.24
CA GLN A 231 11.29 -13.89 1.93
C GLN A 231 12.39 -13.85 0.86
N GLY A 232 13.29 -12.86 0.96
CA GLY A 232 14.37 -12.64 0.00
C GLY A 232 13.99 -11.84 -1.25
N ARG A 233 12.72 -11.45 -1.42
CA ARG A 233 12.27 -10.54 -2.48
C ARG A 233 12.63 -9.09 -2.14
N THR A 234 12.91 -8.29 -3.17
CA THR A 234 13.14 -6.85 -3.01
C THR A 234 11.82 -6.09 -3.11
N HIS A 235 11.51 -5.28 -2.09
CA HIS A 235 10.41 -4.32 -2.16
C HIS A 235 10.78 -3.11 -3.02
N ALA A 236 9.95 -2.80 -4.02
CA ALA A 236 9.99 -1.53 -4.75
C ALA A 236 8.59 -1.12 -5.25
N SER A 237 8.39 0.18 -5.42
CA SER A 237 7.24 0.80 -6.10
C SER A 237 7.70 1.46 -7.39
N VAL A 238 6.75 1.83 -8.25
CA VAL A 238 7.04 2.57 -9.49
C VAL A 238 6.38 3.92 -9.40
N ASP A 239 7.14 4.99 -9.23
CA ASP A 239 6.62 6.36 -9.13
C ASP A 239 7.21 7.30 -10.16
N THR A 240 8.40 6.98 -10.68
CA THR A 240 9.08 7.71 -11.75
C THR A 240 9.47 6.77 -12.90
N PRO A 241 9.81 7.31 -14.08
CA PRO A 241 10.33 6.50 -15.18
C PRO A 241 11.57 5.68 -14.81
N GLU A 242 12.44 6.21 -13.95
CA GLU A 242 13.67 5.52 -13.51
C GLU A 242 13.36 4.26 -12.69
N ASP A 243 12.26 4.26 -11.93
CA ASP A 243 11.83 3.09 -11.16
C ASP A 243 11.46 1.91 -12.06
N ILE A 244 11.00 2.16 -13.29
CA ILE A 244 10.64 1.10 -14.24
C ILE A 244 11.86 0.22 -14.52
N ALA A 245 12.99 0.81 -14.87
CA ALA A 245 14.21 0.07 -15.19
C ALA A 245 14.72 -0.73 -13.98
N MET A 246 14.62 -0.16 -12.78
CA MET A 246 14.96 -0.86 -11.53
C MET A 246 14.04 -2.07 -11.31
N VAL A 247 12.73 -1.90 -11.45
CA VAL A 247 11.75 -2.98 -11.27
C VAL A 247 11.93 -4.07 -12.34
N GLU A 248 12.22 -3.73 -13.59
CA GLU A 248 12.52 -4.71 -14.64
C GLU A 248 13.76 -5.55 -14.31
N GLN A 249 14.81 -4.93 -13.78
CA GLN A 249 16.00 -5.66 -13.32
C GLN A 249 15.69 -6.59 -12.15
N LEU A 250 14.87 -6.13 -11.19
CA LEU A 250 14.42 -6.95 -10.06
C LEU A 250 13.62 -8.16 -10.54
N ILE A 251 12.68 -7.97 -11.48
CA ILE A 251 11.90 -9.06 -12.07
C ILE A 251 12.80 -10.04 -12.82
N ALA A 252 13.76 -9.55 -13.61
CA ALA A 252 14.70 -10.40 -14.34
C ALA A 252 15.57 -11.25 -13.39
N ARG A 253 15.95 -10.70 -12.22
CA ARG A 253 16.79 -11.36 -11.22
C ARG A 253 16.02 -12.32 -10.32
N GLU A 254 14.84 -11.90 -9.84
CA GLU A 254 14.08 -12.58 -8.79
C GLU A 254 12.90 -13.39 -9.35
N GLY A 255 12.61 -13.24 -10.65
CA GLY A 255 11.46 -13.83 -11.32
C GLY A 255 10.16 -13.11 -10.99
N GLU A 256 9.10 -13.53 -11.67
CA GLU A 256 7.75 -13.03 -11.41
C GLU A 256 7.23 -13.41 -10.02
N LEU A 257 6.35 -12.57 -9.45
CA LEU A 257 5.68 -12.87 -8.17
C LEU A 257 4.56 -13.90 -8.34
N VAL A 258 3.87 -13.82 -9.48
CA VAL A 258 2.73 -14.66 -9.82
C VAL A 258 2.87 -15.08 -11.28
N SER A 259 2.54 -16.34 -11.57
CA SER A 259 2.56 -16.84 -12.95
C SER A 259 1.48 -16.16 -13.80
N ALA A 260 1.71 -16.12 -15.11
CA ALA A 260 0.71 -15.69 -16.08
C ALA A 260 -0.45 -16.68 -16.23
#